data_AF-A0A7C4NH90-F1
#
_entry.id   AF-A0A7C4NH90-F1
#
_cell.length_a   1.000
_cell.length_b   1.000
_cell.length_c   1.000
_cell.angle_alpha   90.00
_cell.angle_beta   90.00
_cell.angle_gamma   90.00
#
_symmetry.space_group_name_H-M   'P 1'
#
loop_
_entity.id
_entity.type
_entity.pdbx_description
1 polymer ?
#
loop_
_entity_poly.entity_id
_entity_poly.type
_entity_poly.pdbx_seq_one_letter_code
_entity_poly.pdbx_strand_id
1 'polypeptide(L)'
;MSRKQNKLIEVYTSKRSLLGISPQDFDMQEQSKRIRLERLGLMSLNGKLVLDAGCGPGTYGLLLVQRNEVIGVDISLDALRMARKRTHTKGSIKLFML
;
A
#
# COMPACT_ATOMS: atom_id res chain seq x y z
N MET A 1 19.14 18.50 -10.17
CA MET A 1 18.97 17.03 -10.16
C MET A 1 17.62 16.67 -10.76
N SER A 2 17.53 15.68 -11.66
CA SER A 2 16.29 15.38 -12.38
C SER A 2 15.31 14.59 -11.50
N ARG A 3 13.99 14.79 -11.69
CA ARG A 3 12.93 14.07 -10.95
C ARG A 3 13.09 12.54 -10.94
N LYS A 4 13.73 11.95 -11.96
CA LYS A 4 14.00 10.51 -12.05
C LYS A 4 15.00 10.02 -10.99
N GLN A 5 16.05 10.79 -10.68
CA GLN A 5 17.06 10.39 -9.69
C GLN A 5 16.49 10.37 -8.26
N ASN A 6 15.61 11.32 -7.93
CA ASN A 6 14.97 11.37 -6.60
C ASN A 6 14.07 10.14 -6.35
N LYS A 7 13.34 9.68 -7.38
CA LYS A 7 12.46 8.51 -7.27
C LYS A 7 13.26 7.22 -7.04
N LEU A 8 14.41 7.07 -7.70
CA LEU A 8 15.29 5.91 -7.50
C LEU A 8 15.85 5.87 -6.08
N ILE A 9 16.29 7.02 -5.55
CA ILE A 9 16.77 7.13 -4.17
C ILE A 9 15.65 6.79 -3.18
N GLU A 10 14.43 7.27 -3.40
CA GLU A 10 13.27 6.95 -2.57
C GLU A 10 12.94 5.45 -2.60
N VAL A 11 13.01 4.80 -3.77
CA VAL A 11 12.78 3.36 -3.93
C VAL A 11 13.88 2.54 -3.26
N TYR A 12 15.16 2.91 -3.40
CA TYR A 12 16.28 2.23 -2.75
C TYR A 12 16.24 2.40 -1.23
N THR A 13 15.93 3.60 -0.76
CA THR A 13 15.76 3.89 0.67
C THR A 13 14.59 3.10 1.23
N SER A 14 13.44 3.12 0.55
CA SER A 14 12.28 2.29 0.89
C SER A 14 12.60 0.81 0.86
N LYS A 15 13.42 0.32 -0.07
CA LYS A 15 13.84 -1.10 -0.11
C LYS A 15 14.67 -1.48 1.13
N ARG A 16 15.59 -0.60 1.54
CA ARG A 16 16.40 -0.77 2.76
C ARG A 16 15.55 -0.68 4.02
N SER A 17 14.57 0.22 4.05
CA SER A 17 13.58 0.34 5.12
C SER A 17 12.67 -0.89 5.17
N LEU A 18 12.13 -1.35 4.05
CA LEU A 18 11.25 -2.54 3.98
C LEU A 18 11.95 -3.81 4.49
N LEU A 19 13.27 -3.94 4.33
CA LEU A 19 14.05 -5.05 4.88
C LEU A 19 14.25 -4.97 6.40
N GLY A 20 14.02 -3.82 7.03
CA GLY A 20 14.19 -3.59 8.47
C GLY A 20 12.92 -3.16 9.23
N ILE A 21 11.79 -2.98 8.54
CA ILE A 21 10.50 -2.62 9.15
C ILE A 21 9.88 -3.88 9.76
N SER A 22 9.70 -3.85 11.07
CA SER A 22 9.03 -4.92 11.82
C SER A 22 7.53 -4.94 11.47
N PRO A 23 6.83 -6.08 11.65
CA PRO A 23 5.36 -6.12 11.55
C PRO A 23 4.68 -5.02 12.39
N GLN A 24 5.23 -4.72 13.57
CA GLN A 24 4.72 -3.69 14.49
C GLN A 24 4.80 -2.27 13.90
N ASP A 25 5.86 -1.96 13.15
CA ASP A 25 6.00 -0.69 12.45
C ASP A 25 4.95 -0.51 11.33
N PHE A 26 4.51 -1.62 10.71
CA PHE A 26 3.42 -1.59 9.75
C PHE A 26 2.06 -1.38 10.42
N ASP A 27 1.83 -1.98 11.58
CA ASP A 27 0.58 -1.83 12.35
C ASP A 27 0.42 -0.39 12.87
N MET A 28 1.51 0.21 13.36
CA MET A 28 1.50 1.61 13.78
C MET A 28 1.17 2.55 12.60
N GLN A 29 1.69 2.25 11.41
CA GLN A 29 1.32 2.98 10.20
C GLN A 29 -0.14 2.75 9.80
N GLU A 30 -0.71 1.58 10.07
CA GLU A 30 -2.10 1.26 9.71
C GLU A 30 -3.08 2.21 10.42
N GLN A 31 -2.89 2.50 11.70
CA GLN A 31 -3.77 3.40 12.45
C GLN A 31 -3.72 4.85 11.93
N SER A 32 -2.52 5.41 11.72
CA SER A 32 -2.40 6.77 11.17
C SER A 32 -2.98 6.86 9.76
N LYS A 33 -2.80 5.83 8.94
CA LYS A 33 -3.35 5.75 7.57
C LYS A 33 -4.86 5.64 7.58
N ARG A 34 -5.45 4.87 8.50
CA ARG A 34 -6.90 4.78 8.70
C ARG A 34 -7.49 6.14 9.04
N ILE A 35 -6.94 6.84 10.03
CA ILE A 35 -7.40 8.20 10.39
C ILE A 35 -7.35 9.14 9.18
N ARG A 36 -6.30 9.04 8.36
CA ARG A 36 -6.20 9.85 7.13
C ARG A 36 -7.32 9.51 6.14
N LEU A 37 -7.63 8.24 5.91
CA LEU A 37 -8.73 7.83 5.04
C LEU A 37 -10.10 8.28 5.58
N GLU A 38 -10.31 8.22 6.90
CA GLU A 38 -11.54 8.71 7.55
C GLU A 38 -11.72 10.22 7.33
N ARG A 39 -10.66 11.01 7.57
CA ARG A 39 -10.69 12.46 7.34
C ARG A 39 -10.95 12.85 5.88
N LEU A 40 -10.52 12.02 4.95
CA LEU A 40 -10.78 12.20 3.51
C LEU A 40 -12.16 11.69 3.08
N GLY A 41 -12.94 11.10 3.98
CA GLY A 41 -14.22 10.49 3.65
C GLY A 41 -14.09 9.24 2.76
N LEU A 42 -12.90 8.66 2.66
CA LEU A 42 -12.66 7.49 1.80
C LEU A 42 -13.06 6.17 2.49
N MET A 43 -13.10 6.15 3.83
CA MET A 43 -13.58 4.99 4.59
C MET A 43 -15.09 4.74 4.44
N SER A 44 -15.87 5.74 4.00
CA SER A 44 -17.31 5.57 3.75
C SER A 44 -17.61 5.06 2.33
N LEU A 45 -16.60 4.96 1.45
CA LEU A 45 -16.77 4.36 0.13
C LEU A 45 -17.15 2.88 0.25
N ASN A 46 -18.17 2.50 -0.51
CA ASN A 46 -18.69 1.14 -0.53
C ASN A 46 -19.06 0.74 -1.96
N GLY A 47 -18.74 -0.50 -2.34
CA GLY A 47 -19.04 -1.08 -3.64
C GLY A 47 -18.37 -0.36 -4.81
N LYS A 48 -17.24 0.32 -4.59
CA LYS A 48 -16.49 1.02 -5.64
C LYS A 48 -15.31 0.18 -6.14
N LEU A 49 -14.86 0.50 -7.35
CA LEU A 49 -13.57 0.07 -7.86
C LEU A 49 -12.53 1.15 -7.55
N VAL A 50 -11.47 0.76 -6.84
CA VAL A 50 -10.42 1.66 -6.36
C VAL A 50 -9.07 1.27 -6.96
N LEU A 51 -8.36 2.26 -7.51
CA LEU A 51 -6.96 2.12 -7.92
C LEU A 51 -6.04 2.70 -6.83
N ASP A 52 -5.22 1.85 -6.21
CA ASP A 52 -4.16 2.24 -5.28
C ASP A 52 -2.83 2.33 -6.06
N ALA A 53 -2.49 3.54 -6.50
CA ALA A 53 -1.31 3.79 -7.33
C ALA A 53 -0.07 4.06 -6.46
N GLY A 54 0.95 3.21 -6.61
CA GLY A 54 2.07 3.17 -5.66
C GLY A 54 1.66 2.49 -4.36
N CYS A 55 0.95 1.37 -4.45
CA CYS A 55 0.35 0.70 -3.31
C CYS A 55 1.38 0.19 -2.29
N GLY A 56 2.65 0.09 -2.68
CA GLY A 56 3.74 -0.40 -1.85
C GLY A 56 3.42 -1.76 -1.22
N PRO A 57 3.64 -1.93 0.10
CA PRO A 57 3.33 -3.17 0.81
C PRO A 57 1.82 -3.34 1.13
N GLY A 58 0.93 -2.59 0.47
CA GLY A 58 -0.52 -2.80 0.50
C GLY A 58 -1.28 -2.08 1.61
N THR A 59 -0.75 -1.04 2.25
CA THR A 59 -1.40 -0.46 3.45
C THR A 59 -2.77 0.16 3.20
N TYR A 60 -2.92 1.05 2.22
CA TYR A 60 -4.20 1.72 1.97
C TYR A 60 -5.19 0.77 1.30
N GLY A 61 -4.75 0.04 0.27
CA GLY A 61 -5.57 -0.97 -0.36
C GLY A 61 -6.17 -1.99 0.60
N LEU A 62 -5.42 -2.47 1.61
CA LEU A 62 -5.94 -3.43 2.60
C LEU A 62 -7.00 -2.83 3.53
N LEU A 63 -6.97 -1.53 3.77
CA LEU A 63 -8.01 -0.86 4.54
C LEU A 63 -9.30 -0.70 3.71
N LEU A 64 -9.17 -0.45 2.41
CA LEU A 64 -10.29 -0.18 1.52
C LEU A 64 -10.94 -1.46 0.95
N VAL A 65 -10.21 -2.58 0.87
CA VAL A 65 -10.69 -3.84 0.27
C VAL A 65 -11.84 -4.49 1.03
N GLN A 66 -12.04 -4.13 2.30
CA GLN A 66 -13.15 -4.67 3.10
C GLN A 66 -14.53 -4.27 2.56
N ARG A 67 -14.61 -3.20 1.76
CA ARG A 67 -15.86 -2.62 1.27
C ARG A 67 -15.83 -2.31 -0.23
N ASN A 68 -14.70 -2.50 -0.88
CA ASN A 68 -14.46 -2.07 -2.25
C ASN A 68 -13.63 -3.12 -3.00
N GLU A 69 -13.76 -3.13 -4.32
CA GLU A 69 -12.80 -3.85 -5.16
C GLU A 69 -11.55 -2.97 -5.32
N VAL A 70 -10.38 -3.52 -5.03
CA VAL A 70 -9.12 -2.77 -5.04
C VAL A 70 -8.14 -3.40 -6.03
N ILE A 71 -7.60 -2.54 -6.90
CA ILE A 71 -6.47 -2.83 -7.78
C ILE A 71 -5.28 -2.05 -7.24
N GLY A 72 -4.23 -2.75 -6.82
CA GLY A 72 -2.97 -2.14 -6.39
C GLY A 72 -1.92 -2.25 -7.48
N VAL A 73 -1.23 -1.15 -7.76
CA VAL A 73 -0.11 -1.12 -8.70
C VAL A 73 1.14 -0.54 -8.04
N ASP A 74 2.28 -1.20 -8.23
CA ASP A 74 3.57 -0.69 -7.75
C ASP A 74 4.71 -1.16 -8.66
N ILE A 75 5.75 -0.35 -8.81
CA ILE A 75 6.95 -0.70 -9.57
C ILE A 75 7.87 -1.67 -8.81
N SER A 76 7.72 -1.76 -7.48
CA SER A 76 8.55 -2.58 -6.62
C SER A 76 7.96 -3.98 -6.44
N LEU A 77 8.55 -4.97 -7.11
CA LEU A 77 8.17 -6.37 -6.95
C LEU A 77 8.24 -6.85 -5.49
N ASP A 78 9.23 -6.39 -4.72
CA ASP A 78 9.39 -6.78 -3.32
C ASP A 78 8.28 -6.20 -2.44
N ALA A 79 7.82 -4.98 -2.73
CA ALA A 79 6.67 -4.39 -2.07
C ALA A 79 5.39 -5.19 -2.38
N LEU A 80 5.19 -5.58 -3.65
CA LEU A 80 4.04 -6.40 -4.04
C LEU A 80 4.07 -7.80 -3.40
N ARG A 81 5.26 -8.41 -3.22
CA ARG A 81 5.40 -9.67 -2.48
C ARG A 81 4.95 -9.53 -1.02
N MET A 82 5.33 -8.43 -0.37
CA MET A 82 4.86 -8.13 0.99
C MET A 82 3.35 -7.87 1.03
N ALA A 83 2.83 -7.09 0.08
CA ALA A 83 1.40 -6.84 -0.05
C ALA A 83 0.61 -8.15 -0.19
N ARG A 84 1.07 -9.08 -1.05
CA ARG A 84 0.46 -10.41 -1.21
C ARG A 84 0.43 -11.21 0.09
N LYS A 85 1.54 -11.23 0.84
CA LYS A 85 1.60 -11.91 2.15
C LYS A 85 0.55 -11.34 3.12
N ARG A 86 0.31 -10.03 3.08
CA ARG A 86 -0.66 -9.34 3.93
C ARG A 86 -2.11 -9.46 3.44
N THR A 87 -2.34 -9.63 2.15
CA THR A 87 -3.71 -9.86 1.61
C THR A 87 -4.32 -11.15 2.12
N HIS A 88 -3.51 -12.20 2.35
CA HIS A 88 -4.00 -13.49 2.83
C HIS A 88 -4.75 -13.43 4.19
N THR A 89 -4.65 -12.32 4.93
CA THR A 89 -5.30 -12.16 6.23
C THR A 89 -6.48 -11.19 6.25
N LYS A 90 -6.67 -10.34 5.22
CA LYS A 90 -7.61 -9.19 5.28
C LYS A 90 -8.51 -8.97 4.05
N GLY A 91 -8.34 -9.72 2.95
CA GLY A 91 -9.18 -9.63 1.74
C GLY A 91 -8.39 -9.84 0.43
N SER A 92 -9.08 -9.82 -0.71
CA SER A 92 -8.44 -10.08 -2.02
C SER A 92 -8.19 -8.78 -2.80
N ILE A 93 -6.94 -8.31 -2.83
CA ILE A 93 -6.50 -7.19 -3.70
C ILE A 93 -5.89 -7.77 -4.97
N LYS A 94 -6.25 -7.23 -6.14
CA LYS A 94 -5.58 -7.56 -7.41
C LYS A 94 -4.31 -6.70 -7.52
N LEU A 95 -3.14 -7.33 -7.54
CA LEU A 95 -1.84 -6.65 -7.49
C LEU A 95 -1.06 -6.81 -8.79
N PHE A 96 -0.66 -5.69 -9.40
CA PHE A 96 0.08 -5.65 -10.66
C PHE A 96 1.39 -4.87 -10.51
N MET A 97 2.41 -5.32 -11.23
CA MET A 97 3.67 -4.61 -11.36
C MET A 97 3.62 -3.75 -12.64
N LEU A 98 4.09 -2.50 -12.54
CA LEU A 98 4.24 -1.59 -13.67
C LEU A 98 5.65 -1.64 -14.26
#